data_AF-A0A7X3IIZ8-F1
#
_entry.id   AF-A0A7X3IIZ8-F1
#
_cell.length_a   1.000
_cell.length_b   1.000
_cell.length_c   1.000
_cell.angle_alpha   90.00
_cell.angle_beta   90.00
_cell.angle_gamma   90.00
#
_symmetry.space_group_name_H-M   'P 1'
#
loop_
_entity.id
_entity.type
_entity.pdbx_description
1 polymer ?
#
loop_
_entity_poly.entity_id
_entity_poly.type
_entity_poly.pdbx_seq_one_letter_code
_entity_poly.pdbx_strand_id
1 'polypeptide(L)'
;MSVRMLHCGSSMDNLILCIKYEVAGFKKNFKFQINDQIYFVIRLEKVTYCVARAKIADTTDRKPWDNSEIYKYAFSLKLMEFCMPFDLSVLAQDFRKWTISYLRDPNSIKEPETIALLEAEFLKHRQNNFSFFGDDQEQMKPENSKRLEQETQITFANQADMNIVGTMSVEEFVGEKDRNEIRGFESIVTEWFYDLFEDYKRDNTILISKNSLFKTSNKDNTNNKIKGTSSKPDAVMVRFTEGMKQPIQISLIEYECYGNITSKSKFNKLTEHIIPQLTRFASAFSVITDNLIRSENIKEFSKKIEDYIKVNERDKIFEWVKKMVPDVQGGYEGQEFHDALLKAFNNNVQIILIIDELTQEQRDTIGNMLKSFKLDNGNYINFVGYVVKLQKVIHLKEGNISVSDYALSIEK
;
A
#
# COMPACT_ATOMS: atom_id res chain seq x y z
N MET A 1 12.12 27.15 21.73
CA MET A 1 11.84 25.70 21.77
C MET A 1 10.89 25.46 22.93
N SER A 2 9.67 25.08 22.62
CA SER A 2 8.58 24.87 23.60
C SER A 2 8.35 23.36 23.79
N VAL A 3 7.94 22.95 24.99
CA VAL A 3 7.53 21.57 25.29
C VAL A 3 6.02 21.52 25.42
N ARG A 4 5.38 20.56 24.74
CA ARG A 4 3.93 20.45 24.65
C ARG A 4 3.50 18.98 24.74
N MET A 5 2.24 18.75 25.07
CA MET A 5 1.62 17.42 25.03
C MET A 5 0.59 17.35 23.89
N LEU A 6 0.66 16.27 23.13
CA LEU A 6 -0.37 15.89 22.16
C LEU A 6 -1.18 14.75 22.77
N HIS A 7 -2.43 15.05 23.11
CA HIS A 7 -3.36 14.04 23.61
C HIS A 7 -4.13 13.40 22.45
N CYS A 8 -3.83 12.14 22.13
CA CYS A 8 -4.47 11.36 21.06
C CYS A 8 -5.88 10.83 21.42
N GLY A 9 -6.40 11.20 22.59
CA GLY A 9 -7.71 10.74 23.07
C GLY A 9 -7.60 9.37 23.73
N SER A 10 -8.63 8.56 23.58
CA SER A 10 -8.63 7.13 23.92
C SER A 10 -8.43 6.23 22.69
N SER A 11 -8.14 6.82 21.52
CA SER A 11 -7.95 6.07 20.28
C SER A 11 -6.49 5.67 20.15
N MET A 12 -6.24 4.37 20.28
CA MET A 12 -4.93 3.79 19.99
C MET A 12 -4.56 3.98 18.53
N ASP A 13 -5.52 3.79 17.64
CA ASP A 13 -5.30 3.88 16.19
C ASP A 13 -4.75 5.26 15.82
N ASN A 14 -5.31 6.34 16.37
CA ASN A 14 -4.81 7.70 16.12
C ASN A 14 -3.36 7.86 16.59
N LEU A 15 -2.99 7.28 17.73
CA LEU A 15 -1.63 7.32 18.25
C LEU A 15 -0.67 6.54 17.34
N ILE A 16 -1.04 5.31 16.95
CA ILE A 16 -0.25 4.47 16.05
C ILE A 16 -0.06 5.17 14.70
N LEU A 17 -1.10 5.78 14.14
CA LEU A 17 -1.02 6.54 12.89
C LEU A 17 -0.08 7.74 13.02
N CYS A 18 -0.13 8.49 14.12
CA CYS A 18 0.78 9.61 14.35
C CYS A 18 2.25 9.15 14.38
N ILE A 19 2.51 7.99 15.01
CA ILE A 19 3.85 7.42 15.14
C ILE A 19 4.33 6.84 13.80
N LYS A 20 3.54 5.96 13.18
CA LYS A 20 3.88 5.27 11.91
C LYS A 20 4.16 6.24 10.77
N TYR A 21 3.35 7.31 10.67
CA TYR A 21 3.46 8.29 9.59
C TYR A 21 4.24 9.54 9.96
N GLU A 22 4.74 9.64 11.20
CA GLU A 22 5.46 10.80 11.73
C GLU A 22 4.69 12.12 11.51
N VAL A 23 3.40 12.15 11.84
CA VAL A 23 2.54 13.34 11.68
C VAL A 23 1.75 13.61 12.97
N ALA A 24 1.59 14.88 13.33
CA ALA A 24 0.63 15.32 14.35
C ALA A 24 -0.48 16.22 13.75
N GLY A 25 -1.74 15.90 14.06
CA GLY A 25 -2.92 16.58 13.53
C GLY A 25 -3.71 17.35 14.58
N PHE A 26 -4.24 18.51 14.19
CA PHE A 26 -4.93 19.43 15.09
C PHE A 26 -6.19 20.02 14.45
N LYS A 27 -7.25 20.11 15.26
CA LYS A 27 -8.54 20.71 14.85
C LYS A 27 -8.49 22.23 14.78
N LYS A 28 -7.64 22.85 15.60
CA LYS A 28 -7.45 24.30 15.72
C LYS A 28 -6.04 24.68 15.25
N ASN A 29 -5.89 25.92 14.81
CA ASN A 29 -4.57 26.46 14.47
C ASN A 29 -3.78 26.71 15.76
N PHE A 30 -2.78 25.90 16.02
CA PHE A 30 -1.83 26.12 17.11
C PHE A 30 -0.52 26.64 16.53
N LYS A 31 0.01 27.71 17.13
CA LYS A 31 1.31 28.28 16.74
C LYS A 31 2.44 27.41 17.30
N PHE A 32 2.83 26.38 16.54
CA PHE A 32 4.04 25.61 16.78
C PHE A 32 5.25 26.28 16.12
N GLN A 33 6.41 26.18 16.75
CA GLN A 33 7.68 26.52 16.11
C GLN A 33 8.38 25.25 15.64
N ILE A 34 9.15 25.36 14.55
CA ILE A 34 10.06 24.29 14.14
C ILE A 34 10.97 23.94 15.32
N ASN A 35 11.14 22.64 15.56
CA ASN A 35 11.83 22.04 16.70
C ASN A 35 11.11 22.11 18.07
N ASP A 36 9.87 22.58 18.16
CA ASP A 36 9.06 22.39 19.38
C ASP A 36 8.96 20.88 19.69
N GLN A 37 9.12 20.51 20.96
CA GLN A 37 9.07 19.13 21.42
C GLN A 37 7.65 18.77 21.83
N ILE A 38 7.17 17.64 21.33
CA ILE A 38 5.82 17.13 21.59
C ILE A 38 5.93 15.75 22.20
N TYR A 39 5.27 15.57 23.35
CA TYR A 39 5.05 14.29 23.99
C TYR A 39 3.70 13.72 23.56
N PHE A 40 3.68 12.47 23.11
CA PHE A 40 2.49 11.73 22.72
C PHE A 40 1.85 11.09 23.93
N VAL A 41 0.56 11.36 24.10
CA VAL A 41 -0.21 11.00 25.28
C VAL A 41 -1.51 10.32 24.88
N ILE A 42 -1.85 9.22 25.54
CA ILE A 42 -3.10 8.47 25.32
C ILE A 42 -3.80 8.17 26.65
N ARG A 43 -5.13 8.13 26.64
CA ARG A 43 -5.94 7.78 27.80
C ARG A 43 -6.52 6.37 27.66
N LEU A 44 -6.15 5.45 28.55
CA LEU A 44 -6.67 4.09 28.63
C LEU A 44 -7.17 3.80 30.04
N GLU A 45 -8.33 3.18 30.17
CA GLU A 45 -8.90 2.77 31.47
C GLU A 45 -8.90 3.89 32.53
N LYS A 46 -9.11 5.13 32.10
CA LYS A 46 -9.08 6.39 32.89
C LYS A 46 -7.70 6.88 33.33
N VAL A 47 -6.63 6.16 33.01
CA VAL A 47 -5.23 6.56 33.22
C VAL A 47 -4.68 7.20 31.94
N THR A 48 -3.76 8.15 32.07
CA THR A 48 -3.18 8.87 30.94
C THR A 48 -1.69 8.56 30.84
N TYR A 49 -1.28 7.92 29.76
CA TYR A 49 0.09 7.43 29.56
C TYR A 49 0.83 8.26 28.52
N CYS A 50 2.13 8.46 28.75
CA CYS A 50 3.07 8.95 27.75
C CYS A 50 3.85 7.78 27.14
N VAL A 51 4.04 7.81 25.83
CA VAL A 51 4.58 6.66 25.06
C VAL A 51 5.63 7.00 24.02
N ALA A 52 5.65 8.25 23.57
CA ALA A 52 6.62 8.70 22.59
C ALA A 52 6.84 10.21 22.71
N ARG A 53 7.91 10.70 22.12
CA ARG A 53 8.13 12.13 21.89
C ARG A 53 8.75 12.36 20.52
N ALA A 54 8.52 13.53 19.95
CA ALA A 54 9.15 13.95 18.71
C ALA A 54 9.31 15.48 18.67
N LYS A 55 9.97 15.97 17.62
CA LYS A 55 10.07 17.41 17.34
C LYS A 55 9.27 17.78 16.10
N ILE A 56 8.63 18.94 16.13
CA ILE A 56 7.97 19.52 14.94
C ILE A 56 9.02 19.81 13.86
N ALA A 57 8.77 19.33 12.65
CA ALA A 57 9.60 19.61 11.47
C ALA A 57 8.99 20.73 10.62
N ASP A 58 7.88 20.48 9.93
CA ASP A 58 7.22 21.48 9.07
C ASP A 58 5.70 21.28 9.03
N THR A 59 4.95 22.23 8.49
CA THR A 59 3.55 22.02 8.11
C THR A 59 3.45 20.98 7.00
N THR A 60 2.41 20.15 7.03
CA THR A 60 2.21 19.10 6.02
C THR A 60 0.73 18.93 5.69
N ASP A 61 0.46 18.54 4.44
CA ASP A 61 -0.88 18.13 4.00
C ASP A 61 -1.15 16.65 4.27
N ARG A 62 -0.15 15.88 4.75
CA ARG A 62 -0.29 14.47 5.12
C ARG A 62 -1.20 14.34 6.34
N LYS A 63 -2.35 13.66 6.21
CA LYS A 63 -3.33 13.46 7.28
C LYS A 63 -3.81 12.00 7.31
N PRO A 64 -3.16 11.11 8.09
CA PRO A 64 -3.42 9.67 8.02
C PRO A 64 -4.74 9.22 8.67
N TRP A 65 -5.48 10.12 9.32
CA TRP A 65 -6.72 9.80 10.07
C TRP A 65 -7.95 9.70 9.16
N ASP A 66 -8.86 8.75 9.44
CA ASP A 66 -10.17 8.56 8.77
C ASP A 66 -10.97 9.86 8.62
N ASN A 67 -10.91 10.69 9.65
CA ASN A 67 -11.62 11.95 9.78
C ASN A 67 -10.67 13.14 9.58
N SER A 68 -9.81 13.07 8.55
CA SER A 68 -8.80 14.10 8.22
C SER A 68 -9.40 15.51 8.06
N GLU A 69 -10.64 15.61 7.59
CA GLU A 69 -11.48 16.83 7.54
C GLU A 69 -11.54 17.58 8.90
N ILE A 70 -11.53 16.82 10.00
CA ILE A 70 -11.60 17.35 11.37
C ILE A 70 -10.25 17.97 11.78
N TYR A 71 -9.13 17.43 11.28
CA TYR A 71 -7.78 17.90 11.57
C TYR A 71 -7.32 18.89 10.50
N LYS A 72 -7.81 20.13 10.60
CA LYS A 72 -7.52 21.20 9.63
C LYS A 72 -6.02 21.48 9.46
N TYR A 73 -5.23 21.29 10.52
CA TYR A 73 -3.79 21.59 10.54
C TYR A 73 -3.00 20.34 10.86
N ALA A 74 -1.94 20.06 10.10
CA ALA A 74 -1.04 18.93 10.36
C ALA A 74 0.42 19.36 10.23
N PHE A 75 1.27 18.69 11.01
CA PHE A 75 2.71 18.93 11.05
C PHE A 75 3.46 17.61 10.91
N SER A 76 4.51 17.60 10.09
CA SER A 76 5.48 16.51 10.05
C SER A 76 6.36 16.54 11.29
N LEU A 77 6.82 15.35 11.69
CA LEU A 77 7.63 15.13 12.88
C LEU A 77 9.01 14.64 12.50
N LYS A 78 9.98 14.86 13.38
CA LYS A 78 11.34 14.33 13.25
C LYS A 78 11.89 13.97 14.62
N LEU A 79 12.95 13.15 14.63
CA LEU A 79 13.63 12.71 15.85
C LEU A 79 12.64 12.09 16.84
N MET A 80 11.85 11.13 16.35
CA MET A 80 10.90 10.41 17.18
C MET A 80 11.64 9.43 18.10
N GLU A 81 11.27 9.43 19.37
CA GLU A 81 11.82 8.57 20.41
C GLU A 81 10.68 7.91 21.19
N PHE A 82 10.92 6.70 21.67
CA PHE A 82 9.92 5.88 22.34
C PHE A 82 10.26 5.66 23.81
N CYS A 83 9.23 5.48 24.63
CA CYS A 83 9.36 5.03 26.00
C CYS A 83 8.36 3.91 26.29
N MET A 84 8.65 3.06 27.27
CA MET A 84 7.66 2.19 27.87
C MET A 84 6.54 3.08 28.43
N PRO A 85 5.25 2.75 28.22
CA PRO A 85 4.16 3.59 28.68
C PRO A 85 4.24 3.88 30.18
N PHE A 86 4.33 5.14 30.57
CA PHE A 86 4.34 5.55 31.98
C PHE A 86 3.18 6.50 32.28
N ASP A 87 2.60 6.36 33.47
CA ASP A 87 1.45 7.15 33.91
C ASP A 87 1.87 8.61 34.18
N LEU A 88 1.21 9.55 33.52
CA LEU A 88 1.44 10.98 33.71
C LEU A 88 0.90 11.52 35.04
N SER A 89 0.21 10.71 35.85
CA SER A 89 -0.15 11.07 37.23
C SER A 89 1.07 11.43 38.10
N VAL A 90 2.28 11.02 37.72
CA VAL A 90 3.54 11.49 38.31
C VAL A 90 3.66 13.02 38.32
N LEU A 91 3.09 13.71 37.32
CA LEU A 91 3.08 15.17 37.22
C LEU A 91 2.10 15.84 38.21
N ALA A 92 1.22 15.07 38.85
CA ALA A 92 0.32 15.57 39.88
C ALA A 92 1.05 15.96 41.18
N GLN A 93 2.29 15.48 41.37
CA GLN A 93 3.12 15.80 42.53
C GLN A 93 3.49 17.29 42.56
N ASP A 94 3.76 17.89 41.39
CA ASP A 94 4.20 19.29 41.28
C ASP A 94 3.08 20.25 40.84
N PHE A 95 2.01 19.78 40.18
CA PHE A 95 1.00 20.68 39.63
C PHE A 95 -0.44 20.11 39.63
N ARG A 96 -1.24 20.43 40.65
CA ARG A 96 -2.63 19.92 40.84
C ARG A 96 -3.63 20.16 39.69
N LYS A 97 -3.31 20.99 38.68
CA LYS A 97 -4.19 21.29 37.52
C LYS A 97 -3.62 20.86 36.17
N TRP A 98 -2.61 19.98 36.14
CA TRP A 98 -1.86 19.62 34.93
C TRP A 98 -2.73 19.03 33.82
N THR A 99 -3.70 18.20 34.20
CA THR A 99 -4.65 17.57 33.27
C THR A 99 -5.49 18.60 32.49
N ILE A 100 -5.96 19.66 33.15
CA ILE A 100 -6.78 20.70 32.52
C ILE A 100 -5.91 21.62 31.65
N SER A 101 -4.70 21.93 32.09
CA SER A 101 -3.81 22.87 31.41
C SER A 101 -3.17 22.31 30.14
N TYR A 102 -2.82 21.02 30.13
CA TYR A 102 -1.93 20.45 29.11
C TYR A 102 -2.52 19.29 28.29
N LEU A 103 -3.59 18.64 28.76
CA LEU A 103 -4.20 17.54 28.00
C LEU A 103 -5.36 17.97 27.10
N ARG A 104 -5.94 19.16 27.32
CA ARG A 104 -7.08 19.65 26.54
C ARG A 104 -6.67 20.28 25.21
N ASP A 105 -5.64 21.11 25.25
CA ASP A 105 -5.05 21.77 24.08
C ASP A 105 -3.50 21.69 24.25
N PRO A 106 -2.72 21.57 23.16
CA PRO A 106 -1.26 21.45 23.17
C PRO A 106 -0.56 22.77 23.54
N ASN A 107 -0.90 23.31 24.71
CA ASN A 107 -0.29 24.51 25.26
C ASN A 107 1.17 24.24 25.64
N SER A 108 2.01 25.27 25.52
CA SER A 108 3.38 25.16 26.02
C SER A 108 3.35 24.99 27.54
N ILE A 109 4.06 23.97 28.02
CA ILE A 109 4.42 23.84 29.43
C ILE A 109 5.42 24.96 29.73
N LYS A 110 5.19 25.72 30.81
CA LYS A 110 6.01 26.89 31.15
C LYS A 110 6.88 26.64 32.37
N GLU A 111 6.47 25.71 33.23
CA GLU A 111 7.13 25.39 34.48
C GLU A 111 8.38 24.53 34.21
N PRO A 112 9.60 25.03 34.51
CA PRO A 112 10.83 24.29 34.24
C PRO A 112 10.93 22.97 35.00
N GLU A 113 10.40 22.93 36.22
CA GLU A 113 10.35 21.73 37.08
C GLU A 113 9.53 20.62 36.43
N THR A 114 8.34 20.95 35.90
CA THR A 114 7.48 20.00 35.17
C THR A 114 8.17 19.46 33.91
N ILE A 115 8.91 20.31 33.18
CA ILE A 115 9.65 19.89 31.99
C ILE A 115 10.77 18.92 32.39
N ALA A 116 11.52 19.24 33.45
CA ALA A 116 12.59 18.39 33.94
C ALA A 116 12.07 17.03 34.44
N LEU A 117 10.95 17.02 35.16
CA LEU A 117 10.31 15.80 35.63
C LEU A 117 9.84 14.92 34.46
N LEU A 118 9.18 15.51 33.46
CA LEU A 118 8.71 14.78 32.28
C LEU A 118 9.88 14.20 31.47
N GLU A 119 10.96 14.96 31.31
CA GLU A 119 12.19 14.50 30.65
C GLU A 119 12.83 13.34 31.43
N ALA A 120 12.95 13.46 32.76
CA ALA A 120 13.53 12.43 33.61
C ALA A 120 12.72 11.12 33.56
N GLU A 121 11.39 11.21 33.66
CA GLU A 121 10.53 10.03 33.63
C GLU A 121 10.51 9.37 32.24
N PHE A 122 10.58 10.17 31.17
CA PHE A 122 10.70 9.66 29.81
C PHE A 122 12.02 8.92 29.59
N LEU A 123 13.14 9.50 30.03
CA LEU A 123 14.47 8.90 29.88
C LEU A 123 14.61 7.59 30.68
N LYS A 124 14.01 7.53 31.87
CA LYS A 124 13.97 6.31 32.70
C LYS A 124 13.25 5.16 32.01
N HIS A 125 12.25 5.46 31.17
CA HIS A 125 11.46 4.47 30.44
C HIS A 125 11.85 4.35 28.97
N ARG A 126 12.94 4.98 28.51
CA ARG A 126 13.28 5.04 27.08
C ARG A 126 13.53 3.64 26.51
N GLN A 127 13.02 3.40 25.30
CA GLN A 127 13.21 2.16 24.56
C GLN A 127 13.55 2.43 23.09
N ASN A 128 14.18 1.46 22.44
CA ASN A 128 14.63 1.59 21.05
C ASN A 128 13.49 1.43 20.04
N ASN A 129 12.46 0.65 20.39
CA ASN A 129 11.33 0.35 19.53
C ASN A 129 10.04 0.80 20.20
N PHE A 130 9.03 1.15 19.41
CA PHE A 130 7.69 1.38 19.93
C PHE A 130 7.08 0.04 20.36
N SER A 131 6.82 -0.11 21.66
CA SER A 131 6.06 -1.22 22.22
C SER A 131 4.96 -0.66 23.13
N PHE A 132 3.75 -1.20 23.05
CA PHE A 132 2.61 -0.74 23.83
C PHE A 132 2.01 -1.93 24.57
N PHE A 133 2.17 -1.97 25.91
CA PHE A 133 1.68 -3.02 26.82
C PHE A 133 1.63 -4.44 26.21
N GLY A 134 2.76 -5.15 26.25
CA GLY A 134 2.82 -6.60 26.10
C GLY A 134 2.78 -7.14 24.66
N ASP A 135 3.89 -6.99 23.95
CA ASP A 135 4.34 -7.96 22.93
C ASP A 135 5.01 -9.20 23.58
N ASP A 136 4.79 -9.42 24.89
CA ASP A 136 5.30 -10.58 25.63
C ASP A 136 4.33 -11.78 25.52
N GLN A 137 4.22 -12.34 24.32
CA GLN A 137 4.04 -13.79 24.20
C GLN A 137 5.42 -14.44 24.08
N GLU A 138 6.17 -14.50 25.19
CA GLU A 138 7.24 -15.46 25.47
C GLU A 138 8.02 -15.04 26.71
N GLN A 139 7.55 -15.44 27.90
CA GLN A 139 8.38 -15.81 29.07
C GLN A 139 7.53 -15.99 30.33
N MET A 140 6.87 -17.15 30.44
CA MET A 140 6.72 -17.81 31.73
C MET A 140 6.97 -19.30 31.54
N LYS A 141 8.20 -19.73 31.83
CA LYS A 141 8.50 -21.13 32.09
C LYS A 141 7.79 -21.54 33.38
N PRO A 142 7.08 -22.68 33.43
CA PRO A 142 6.95 -23.44 34.66
C PRO A 142 8.17 -24.36 34.79
N GLU A 143 8.89 -24.23 35.91
CA GLU A 143 9.90 -25.20 36.31
C GLU A 143 9.26 -26.55 36.69
N ASN A 144 10.00 -27.60 36.32
CA ASN A 144 9.94 -28.99 36.77
C ASN A 144 8.88 -29.93 36.17
N SER A 145 9.30 -30.69 35.15
CA SER A 145 9.49 -32.14 35.33
C SER A 145 10.42 -32.74 34.28
N LYS A 146 11.10 -33.82 34.67
CA LYS A 146 12.31 -34.41 34.09
C LYS A 146 12.03 -35.27 32.83
N ARG A 147 13.05 -35.32 31.96
CA ARG A 147 13.51 -36.42 31.06
C ARG A 147 12.47 -37.44 30.54
N LEU A 148 12.39 -37.59 29.22
CA LEU A 148 13.05 -38.70 28.51
C LEU A 148 13.12 -38.42 27.00
N GLU A 149 14.09 -39.04 26.35
CA GLU A 149 14.48 -38.89 24.95
C GLU A 149 13.57 -39.66 23.99
N GLN A 150 13.67 -39.28 22.70
CA GLN A 150 13.36 -40.05 21.48
C GLN A 150 11.90 -40.41 21.20
N GLU A 151 11.32 -39.81 20.16
CA GLU A 151 11.07 -40.47 18.88
C GLU A 151 10.36 -39.53 17.89
N THR A 152 10.86 -39.52 16.67
CA THR A 152 10.31 -38.84 15.51
C THR A 152 8.96 -39.45 15.14
N GLN A 153 7.86 -38.72 15.31
CA GLN A 153 6.60 -39.03 14.64
C GLN A 153 5.95 -37.76 14.06
N ILE A 154 5.78 -37.81 12.75
CA ILE A 154 5.02 -36.88 11.93
C ILE A 154 3.55 -37.02 12.35
N THR A 155 3.02 -36.09 13.13
CA THR A 155 1.57 -35.97 13.33
C THR A 155 0.98 -35.04 12.28
N PHE A 156 0.15 -35.64 11.44
CA PHE A 156 -0.70 -34.96 10.47
C PHE A 156 -1.47 -33.81 11.11
N ALA A 157 -1.49 -32.69 10.39
CA ALA A 157 -2.44 -31.60 10.59
C ALA A 157 -3.86 -32.15 10.68
N ASN A 158 -4.57 -31.84 11.77
CA ASN A 158 -6.02 -31.70 11.81
C ASN A 158 -6.46 -31.28 13.23
N GLN A 159 -6.41 -29.98 13.47
CA GLN A 159 -7.40 -29.25 14.25
C GLN A 159 -7.20 -27.79 13.87
N ALA A 160 -7.86 -27.35 12.80
CA ALA A 160 -8.10 -25.93 12.62
C ALA A 160 -8.99 -25.52 13.79
N ASP A 161 -8.41 -24.85 14.79
CA ASP A 161 -9.18 -24.14 15.80
C ASP A 161 -10.13 -23.21 15.05
N MET A 162 -11.42 -23.53 15.13
CA MET A 162 -12.46 -22.82 14.41
C MET A 162 -12.68 -21.49 15.15
N ASN A 163 -11.86 -20.49 14.85
CA ASN A 163 -12.05 -19.14 15.37
C ASN A 163 -13.30 -18.55 14.72
N ILE A 164 -14.38 -18.46 15.50
CA ILE A 164 -15.59 -17.74 15.10
C ILE A 164 -15.26 -16.25 15.14
N VAL A 165 -14.75 -15.74 14.01
CA VAL A 165 -14.75 -14.30 13.71
C VAL A 165 -16.21 -13.84 13.67
N GLY A 166 -16.49 -12.63 14.20
CA GLY A 166 -17.85 -12.10 14.21
C GLY A 166 -18.36 -11.74 12.82
N THR A 167 -19.30 -10.79 12.72
CA THR A 167 -19.89 -10.39 11.44
C THR A 167 -18.83 -9.81 10.50
N MET A 168 -18.75 -10.34 9.28
CA MET A 168 -18.01 -9.73 8.18
C MET A 168 -18.97 -8.84 7.37
N SER A 169 -18.60 -7.58 7.18
CA SER A 169 -19.31 -6.67 6.27
C SER A 169 -18.38 -6.19 5.18
N VAL A 170 -18.81 -6.25 3.92
CA VAL A 170 -18.09 -5.61 2.81
C VAL A 170 -18.20 -4.10 2.98
N GLU A 171 -17.07 -3.42 3.08
CA GLU A 171 -17.00 -1.95 3.03
C GLU A 171 -16.64 -1.51 1.61
N GLU A 172 -17.18 -0.38 1.18
CA GLU A 172 -16.88 0.21 -0.12
C GLU A 172 -15.52 0.91 -0.08
N PHE A 173 -14.74 0.79 -1.14
CA PHE A 173 -13.54 1.59 -1.30
C PHE A 173 -13.89 3.06 -1.53
N VAL A 174 -13.03 3.95 -1.04
CA VAL A 174 -13.12 5.39 -1.30
C VAL A 174 -12.38 5.69 -2.61
N GLY A 175 -13.03 6.38 -3.55
CA GLY A 175 -12.44 6.73 -4.83
C GLY A 175 -11.25 7.69 -4.67
N GLU A 176 -10.26 7.59 -5.56
CA GLU A 176 -8.98 8.32 -5.43
C GLU A 176 -9.10 9.85 -5.50
N LYS A 177 -10.22 10.36 -6.02
CA LYS A 177 -10.50 11.79 -6.10
C LYS A 177 -10.92 12.40 -4.75
N ASP A 178 -11.21 11.59 -3.74
CA ASP A 178 -11.58 12.04 -2.39
C ASP A 178 -10.36 12.18 -1.48
N ARG A 179 -9.54 13.20 -1.73
CA ARG A 179 -8.59 13.90 -0.81
C ARG A 179 -7.69 13.09 0.16
N ASN A 180 -7.61 11.77 0.07
CA ASN A 180 -6.78 10.90 0.92
C ASN A 180 -6.15 9.79 0.06
N GLU A 181 -5.04 10.09 -0.64
CA GLU A 181 -4.26 9.13 -1.47
C GLU A 181 -3.85 7.84 -0.71
N ILE A 182 -3.79 7.89 0.63
CA ILE A 182 -3.35 6.79 1.51
C ILE A 182 -4.42 5.68 1.61
N ARG A 183 -5.67 5.93 1.19
CA ARG A 183 -6.75 4.93 1.16
C ARG A 183 -7.36 4.70 -0.22
N GLY A 184 -6.71 5.23 -1.25
CA GLY A 184 -7.11 4.98 -2.63
C GLY A 184 -7.02 3.49 -2.95
N PHE A 185 -7.97 3.02 -3.75
CA PHE A 185 -8.01 1.64 -4.22
C PHE A 185 -6.67 1.22 -4.86
N GLU A 186 -6.10 2.01 -5.78
CA GLU A 186 -4.78 1.73 -6.36
C GLU A 186 -3.69 1.61 -5.29
N SER A 187 -3.60 2.57 -4.37
CA SER A 187 -2.56 2.61 -3.34
C SER A 187 -2.58 1.36 -2.46
N ILE A 188 -3.76 0.99 -1.93
CA ILE A 188 -3.92 -0.15 -1.02
C ILE A 188 -3.62 -1.46 -1.77
N VAL A 189 -4.19 -1.64 -2.96
CA VAL A 189 -3.99 -2.87 -3.73
C VAL A 189 -2.55 -3.01 -4.21
N THR A 190 -1.88 -1.90 -4.55
CA THR A 190 -0.47 -1.89 -4.93
C THR A 190 0.43 -2.25 -3.76
N GLU A 191 0.17 -1.72 -2.55
CA GLU A 191 0.95 -2.02 -1.34
C GLU A 191 0.93 -3.52 -1.02
N TRP A 192 -0.23 -4.16 -1.15
CA TRP A 192 -0.45 -5.57 -0.82
C TRP A 192 -0.44 -6.50 -2.04
N PHE A 193 -0.01 -6.03 -3.21
CA PHE A 193 -0.19 -6.74 -4.49
C PHE A 193 0.31 -8.20 -4.45
N TYR A 194 1.54 -8.42 -3.97
CA TYR A 194 2.15 -9.76 -3.98
C TYR A 194 1.52 -10.72 -2.95
N ASP A 195 0.90 -10.19 -1.90
CA ASP A 195 0.21 -10.99 -0.88
C ASP A 195 -1.23 -11.30 -1.33
N LEU A 196 -1.81 -10.41 -2.14
CA LEU A 196 -3.15 -10.53 -2.69
C LEU A 196 -3.21 -11.51 -3.86
N PHE A 197 -2.32 -11.37 -4.85
CA PHE A 197 -2.40 -12.12 -6.09
C PHE A 197 -1.44 -13.31 -6.08
N GLU A 198 -1.91 -14.47 -5.61
CA GLU A 198 -1.12 -15.71 -5.50
C GLU A 198 -0.41 -16.14 -6.80
N ASP A 199 -0.98 -15.80 -7.95
CA ASP A 199 -0.43 -16.14 -9.28
C ASP A 199 0.83 -15.32 -9.62
N TYR A 200 1.05 -14.19 -8.92
CA TYR A 200 2.12 -13.23 -9.14
C TYR A 200 3.05 -13.20 -7.92
N LYS A 201 4.07 -14.05 -7.93
CA LYS A 201 5.07 -14.09 -6.85
C LYS A 201 6.16 -13.04 -7.10
N ARG A 202 6.73 -12.49 -6.03
CA ARG A 202 7.79 -11.47 -6.14
C ARG A 202 9.02 -11.97 -6.90
N ASP A 203 9.32 -13.27 -6.85
CA ASP A 203 10.50 -13.84 -7.53
C ASP A 203 10.35 -13.95 -9.05
N ASN A 204 9.13 -14.06 -9.55
CA ASN A 204 8.83 -14.24 -10.97
C ASN A 204 8.09 -13.06 -11.60
N THR A 205 7.95 -11.96 -10.84
CA THR A 205 7.18 -10.80 -11.26
C THR A 205 7.88 -9.50 -10.82
N ILE A 206 7.81 -8.47 -11.67
CA ILE A 206 8.24 -7.10 -11.38
C ILE A 206 7.06 -6.17 -11.68
N LEU A 207 6.48 -5.59 -10.63
CA LEU A 207 5.43 -4.57 -10.72
C LEU A 207 6.04 -3.16 -10.72
N ILE A 208 5.74 -2.36 -11.73
CA ILE A 208 6.16 -0.97 -11.86
C ILE A 208 4.92 -0.06 -11.79
N SER A 209 4.57 0.38 -10.58
CA SER A 209 3.40 1.24 -10.28
C SER A 209 3.62 2.74 -10.55
N LYS A 210 4.67 3.10 -11.30
CA LYS A 210 4.96 4.50 -11.65
C LYS A 210 4.26 4.87 -12.96
N ASN A 211 2.96 5.08 -12.88
CA ASN A 211 2.10 5.39 -14.03
C ASN A 211 2.69 6.48 -14.94
N SER A 212 3.30 7.55 -14.38
CA SER A 212 3.87 8.69 -15.13
C SER A 212 4.96 8.31 -16.12
N LEU A 213 5.60 7.15 -15.92
CA LEU A 213 6.59 6.64 -16.85
C LEU A 213 5.91 6.20 -18.15
N PHE A 214 4.75 5.56 -18.12
CA PHE A 214 4.23 4.82 -19.26
C PHE A 214 3.12 5.59 -19.97
N LYS A 215 3.47 6.34 -21.01
CA LYS A 215 2.50 7.09 -21.83
C LYS A 215 2.64 6.67 -23.28
N THR A 216 1.53 6.31 -23.93
CA THR A 216 1.54 5.95 -25.35
C THR A 216 1.63 7.20 -26.23
N SER A 217 2.42 7.09 -27.30
CA SER A 217 2.58 8.09 -28.36
C SER A 217 1.27 8.24 -29.12
N ASN A 218 0.94 9.48 -29.45
CA ASN A 218 -0.22 9.83 -30.27
C ASN A 218 0.17 10.62 -31.51
N LYS A 219 1.40 10.45 -31.99
CA LYS A 219 1.91 11.19 -33.15
C LYS A 219 1.79 10.33 -34.41
N ASP A 220 1.30 10.90 -35.49
CA ASP A 220 1.32 10.24 -36.80
C ASP A 220 2.70 10.34 -37.46
N ASN A 221 2.84 9.72 -38.64
CA ASN A 221 4.07 9.70 -39.45
C ASN A 221 4.53 11.10 -39.92
N THR A 222 3.71 12.13 -39.74
CA THR A 222 4.03 13.54 -40.02
C THR A 222 4.27 14.35 -38.75
N ASN A 223 4.42 13.68 -37.59
CA ASN A 223 4.62 14.28 -36.27
C ASN A 223 3.42 15.11 -35.77
N ASN A 224 2.24 14.96 -36.39
CA ASN A 224 1.01 15.61 -35.96
C ASN A 224 0.39 14.82 -34.82
N LYS A 225 -0.08 15.52 -33.78
CA LYS A 225 -0.79 14.90 -32.65
C LYS A 225 -2.19 14.45 -33.08
N ILE A 226 -2.42 13.15 -33.14
CA ILE A 226 -3.73 12.54 -33.22
C ILE A 226 -4.44 12.78 -31.87
N LYS A 227 -5.57 13.49 -31.89
CA LYS A 227 -6.40 13.71 -30.70
C LYS A 227 -7.02 12.37 -30.25
N GLY A 228 -6.94 12.07 -28.95
CA GLY A 228 -7.72 11.01 -28.32
C GLY A 228 -7.06 9.63 -28.16
N THR A 229 -5.80 9.44 -28.59
CA THR A 229 -5.15 8.11 -28.59
C THR A 229 -4.07 7.90 -27.53
N SER A 230 -3.65 8.94 -26.80
CA SER A 230 -2.69 8.77 -25.71
C SER A 230 -3.40 8.20 -24.48
N SER A 231 -2.88 7.10 -23.97
CA SER A 231 -3.32 6.39 -22.78
C SER A 231 -2.11 6.14 -21.88
N LYS A 232 -2.40 5.91 -20.60
CA LYS A 232 -1.40 5.72 -19.56
C LYS A 232 -1.92 4.65 -18.61
N PRO A 233 -1.33 3.44 -18.57
CA PRO A 233 -1.68 2.46 -17.55
C PRO A 233 -1.20 2.94 -16.19
N ASP A 234 -1.88 2.48 -15.14
CA ASP A 234 -1.53 2.78 -13.76
C ASP A 234 -0.27 2.01 -13.34
N ALA A 235 -0.16 0.76 -13.79
CA ALA A 235 1.06 -0.01 -13.61
C ALA A 235 1.41 -0.85 -14.84
N VAL A 236 2.70 -1.17 -14.96
CA VAL A 236 3.20 -2.17 -15.90
C VAL A 236 3.85 -3.28 -15.10
N MET A 237 3.50 -4.52 -15.43
CA MET A 237 4.04 -5.71 -14.79
C MET A 237 4.78 -6.57 -15.82
N VAL A 238 5.98 -7.00 -15.44
CA VAL A 238 6.78 -7.97 -16.21
C VAL A 238 6.76 -9.28 -15.44
N ARG A 239 6.26 -10.34 -16.08
CA ARG A 239 6.21 -11.68 -15.49
C ARG A 239 7.12 -12.62 -16.26
N PHE A 240 7.86 -13.45 -15.53
CA PHE A 240 8.67 -14.53 -16.06
C PHE A 240 8.04 -15.89 -15.75
N THR A 241 7.97 -16.75 -16.76
CA THR A 241 7.54 -18.15 -16.63
C THR A 241 8.58 -19.05 -17.27
N GLU A 242 9.20 -19.90 -16.45
CA GLU A 242 10.25 -20.83 -16.87
C GLU A 242 9.68 -21.92 -17.80
N GLY A 243 10.47 -22.33 -18.81
CA GLY A 243 10.10 -23.40 -19.75
C GLY A 243 9.09 -23.02 -20.84
N MET A 244 8.58 -21.79 -20.85
CA MET A 244 7.66 -21.31 -21.90
C MET A 244 8.44 -20.81 -23.13
N LYS A 245 7.90 -21.07 -24.34
CA LYS A 245 8.47 -20.53 -25.60
C LYS A 245 8.59 -19.01 -25.59
N GLN A 246 7.67 -18.34 -24.89
CA GLN A 246 7.69 -16.90 -24.63
C GLN A 246 7.67 -16.72 -23.11
N PRO A 247 8.86 -16.71 -22.48
CA PRO A 247 8.97 -16.75 -21.04
C PRO A 247 8.59 -15.42 -20.38
N ILE A 248 8.71 -14.31 -21.11
CA ILE A 248 8.33 -12.98 -20.63
C ILE A 248 6.91 -12.63 -21.11
N GLN A 249 6.11 -12.13 -20.18
CA GLN A 249 4.80 -11.54 -20.42
C GLN A 249 4.79 -10.09 -19.93
N ILE A 250 4.19 -9.19 -20.71
CA ILE A 250 3.95 -7.81 -20.31
C ILE A 250 2.47 -7.63 -20.00
N SER A 251 2.17 -7.19 -18.78
CA SER A 251 0.81 -6.89 -18.37
C SER A 251 0.65 -5.40 -18.12
N LEU A 252 -0.35 -4.79 -18.75
CA LEU A 252 -0.77 -3.41 -18.53
C LEU A 252 -1.91 -3.43 -17.50
N ILE A 253 -1.72 -2.77 -16.37
CA ILE A 253 -2.65 -2.81 -15.24
C ILE A 253 -3.39 -1.48 -15.15
N GLU A 254 -4.71 -1.57 -15.01
CA GLU A 254 -5.60 -0.47 -14.71
C GLU A 254 -6.30 -0.74 -13.37
N TYR A 255 -6.30 0.24 -12.48
CA TYR A 255 -7.04 0.20 -11.22
C TYR A 255 -8.30 1.06 -11.35
N GLU A 256 -9.45 0.47 -11.06
CA GLU A 256 -10.71 1.19 -11.09
C GLU A 256 -11.51 0.95 -9.82
N CYS A 257 -12.28 1.93 -9.41
CA CYS A 257 -13.19 1.80 -8.28
C CYS A 257 -14.49 2.52 -8.59
N TYR A 258 -15.62 1.82 -8.51
CA TYR A 258 -16.92 2.46 -8.61
C TYR A 258 -17.23 3.28 -7.37
N GLY A 259 -16.90 2.77 -6.17
CA GLY A 259 -17.26 3.39 -4.90
C GLY A 259 -18.78 3.57 -4.78
N ASN A 260 -19.19 4.61 -4.06
CA ASN A 260 -20.61 4.89 -3.78
C ASN A 260 -21.30 5.67 -4.91
N ILE A 261 -21.44 5.04 -6.07
CA ILE A 261 -22.16 5.61 -7.21
C ILE A 261 -23.34 4.74 -7.64
N THR A 262 -24.36 5.38 -8.22
CA THR A 262 -25.57 4.70 -8.68
C THR A 262 -25.26 3.67 -9.78
N SER A 263 -26.10 2.64 -9.95
CA SER A 263 -25.93 1.62 -10.99
C SER A 263 -25.84 2.21 -12.41
N LYS A 264 -26.58 3.30 -12.69
CA LYS A 264 -26.48 4.02 -13.97
C LYS A 264 -25.11 4.67 -14.14
N SER A 265 -24.58 5.27 -13.08
CA SER A 265 -23.22 5.85 -13.08
C SER A 265 -22.15 4.76 -13.22
N LYS A 266 -22.33 3.59 -12.61
CA LYS A 266 -21.44 2.42 -12.80
C LYS A 266 -21.41 1.98 -14.26
N PHE A 267 -22.59 1.84 -14.88
CA PHE A 267 -22.71 1.49 -16.30
C PHE A 267 -22.03 2.52 -17.22
N ASN A 268 -22.29 3.81 -16.99
CA ASN A 268 -21.64 4.87 -17.76
C ASN A 268 -20.12 4.87 -17.55
N LYS A 269 -19.65 4.72 -16.30
CA LYS A 269 -18.21 4.63 -16.03
C LYS A 269 -17.59 3.44 -16.75
N LEU A 270 -18.23 2.27 -16.74
CA LEU A 270 -17.74 1.09 -17.46
C LEU A 270 -17.62 1.34 -18.96
N THR A 271 -18.67 1.88 -19.57
CA THR A 271 -18.81 2.00 -21.03
C THR A 271 -18.11 3.22 -21.62
N GLU A 272 -18.06 4.34 -20.91
CA GLU A 272 -17.50 5.61 -21.36
C GLU A 272 -16.04 5.83 -20.90
N HIS A 273 -15.61 5.16 -19.83
CA HIS A 273 -14.26 5.30 -19.26
C HIS A 273 -13.44 4.02 -19.36
N ILE A 274 -13.83 2.99 -18.61
CA ILE A 274 -13.03 1.77 -18.40
C ILE A 274 -12.79 1.04 -19.72
N ILE A 275 -13.86 0.65 -20.42
CA ILE A 275 -13.76 -0.08 -21.70
C ILE A 275 -12.94 0.71 -22.73
N PRO A 276 -13.23 2.01 -22.99
CA PRO A 276 -12.42 2.82 -23.90
C PRO A 276 -10.94 2.89 -23.52
N GLN A 277 -10.61 2.95 -22.23
CA GLN A 277 -9.22 3.01 -21.77
C GLN A 277 -8.48 1.69 -22.02
N LEU A 278 -9.06 0.55 -21.63
CA LEU A 278 -8.49 -0.77 -21.90
C LEU A 278 -8.34 -1.02 -23.42
N THR A 279 -9.30 -0.56 -24.21
CA THR A 279 -9.25 -0.63 -25.68
C THR A 279 -8.09 0.17 -26.25
N ARG A 280 -7.78 1.35 -25.69
CA ARG A 280 -6.61 2.15 -26.10
C ARG A 280 -5.30 1.46 -25.74
N PHE A 281 -5.23 0.76 -24.60
CA PHE A 281 -4.05 -0.05 -24.27
C PHE A 281 -3.86 -1.18 -25.28
N ALA A 282 -4.94 -1.91 -25.59
CA ALA A 282 -4.86 -3.00 -26.56
C ALA A 282 -4.48 -2.49 -27.96
N SER A 283 -5.07 -1.39 -28.41
CA SER A 283 -4.77 -0.84 -29.73
C SER A 283 -3.33 -0.37 -29.84
N ALA A 284 -2.74 0.22 -28.80
CA ALA A 284 -1.37 0.76 -28.85
C ALA A 284 -0.28 -0.29 -29.17
N PHE A 285 -0.55 -1.57 -28.90
CA PHE A 285 0.38 -2.69 -29.12
C PHE A 285 -0.12 -3.71 -30.16
N SER A 286 -1.31 -3.51 -30.71
CA SER A 286 -1.92 -4.40 -31.70
C SER A 286 -1.39 -4.14 -33.11
N VAL A 287 -1.42 -5.18 -33.97
CA VAL A 287 -1.08 -5.10 -35.41
C VAL A 287 -1.96 -4.14 -36.21
N ILE A 288 -3.11 -3.73 -35.66
CA ILE A 288 -4.01 -2.78 -36.34
C ILE A 288 -3.51 -1.34 -36.27
N THR A 289 -2.62 -1.02 -35.32
CA THR A 289 -2.03 0.32 -35.18
C THR A 289 -0.86 0.46 -36.15
N ASP A 290 -0.63 1.68 -36.64
CA ASP A 290 0.50 1.99 -37.52
C ASP A 290 1.83 1.45 -36.95
N ASN A 291 2.59 0.76 -37.81
CA ASN A 291 3.82 0.06 -37.42
C ASN A 291 4.88 0.98 -36.79
N LEU A 292 4.97 2.25 -37.21
CA LEU A 292 5.93 3.20 -36.66
C LEU A 292 5.51 3.62 -35.25
N ILE A 293 4.23 3.97 -35.05
CA ILE A 293 3.68 4.32 -33.73
C ILE A 293 3.83 3.15 -32.77
N ARG A 294 3.46 1.95 -33.21
CA ARG A 294 3.58 0.73 -32.42
C ARG A 294 5.03 0.46 -32.02
N SER A 295 5.96 0.55 -32.98
CA SER A 295 7.39 0.33 -32.72
C SER A 295 7.98 1.38 -31.78
N GLU A 296 7.54 2.64 -31.88
CA GLU A 296 7.95 3.70 -30.95
C GLU A 296 7.46 3.42 -29.53
N ASN A 297 6.17 3.07 -29.35
CA ASN A 297 5.60 2.70 -28.07
C ASN A 297 6.35 1.53 -27.42
N ILE A 298 6.61 0.47 -28.20
CA ILE A 298 7.33 -0.72 -27.72
C ILE A 298 8.74 -0.35 -27.27
N LYS A 299 9.49 0.41 -28.08
CA LYS A 299 10.85 0.84 -27.73
C LYS A 299 10.87 1.72 -26.48
N GLU A 300 9.96 2.68 -26.39
CA GLU A 300 9.86 3.60 -25.26
C GLU A 300 9.51 2.87 -23.96
N PHE A 301 8.52 1.97 -24.00
CA PHE A 301 8.13 1.18 -22.83
C PHE A 301 9.25 0.21 -22.43
N SER A 302 9.87 -0.50 -23.37
CA SER A 302 10.97 -1.43 -23.09
C SER A 302 12.14 -0.71 -22.42
N LYS A 303 12.51 0.47 -22.93
CA LYS A 303 13.57 1.29 -22.32
C LYS A 303 13.23 1.70 -20.89
N LYS A 304 12.00 2.14 -20.63
CA LYS A 304 11.55 2.56 -19.28
C LYS A 304 11.53 1.39 -18.29
N ILE A 305 11.12 0.21 -18.75
CA ILE A 305 11.19 -1.02 -17.96
C ILE A 305 12.65 -1.34 -17.61
N GLU A 306 13.55 -1.30 -18.58
CA GLU A 306 14.98 -1.53 -18.33
C GLU A 306 15.61 -0.51 -17.39
N ASP A 307 15.31 0.77 -17.57
CA ASP A 307 15.85 1.84 -16.74
C ASP A 307 15.38 1.66 -15.28
N TYR A 308 14.13 1.25 -15.08
CA TYR A 308 13.63 0.88 -13.74
C TYR A 308 14.37 -0.34 -13.17
N ILE A 309 14.52 -1.40 -13.96
CA ILE A 309 15.14 -2.66 -13.54
C ILE A 309 16.62 -2.48 -13.19
N LYS A 310 17.37 -1.73 -14.00
CA LYS A 310 18.80 -1.45 -13.76
C LYS A 310 19.04 -0.85 -12.37
N VAL A 311 18.08 -0.10 -11.85
CA VAL A 311 18.16 0.56 -10.54
C VAL A 311 17.62 -0.32 -9.41
N ASN A 312 16.54 -1.07 -9.63
CA ASN A 312 15.78 -1.70 -8.53
C ASN A 312 15.84 -3.24 -8.50
N GLU A 313 15.97 -3.91 -9.65
CA GLU A 313 15.66 -5.35 -9.79
C GLU A 313 16.70 -6.08 -10.67
N ARG A 314 17.94 -5.58 -10.70
CA ARG A 314 18.99 -6.05 -11.62
C ARG A 314 19.32 -7.53 -11.42
N ASP A 315 19.48 -7.96 -10.17
CA ASP A 315 19.87 -9.33 -9.83
C ASP A 315 18.79 -10.35 -10.23
N LYS A 316 17.52 -10.00 -10.05
CA LYS A 316 16.38 -10.82 -10.46
C LYS A 316 16.38 -11.10 -11.97
N ILE A 317 16.67 -10.09 -12.80
CA ILE A 317 16.77 -10.28 -14.24
C ILE A 317 17.94 -11.17 -14.63
N PHE A 318 19.09 -11.06 -13.96
CA PHE A 318 20.22 -11.96 -14.23
C PHE A 318 19.83 -13.43 -14.00
N GLU A 319 19.08 -13.72 -12.94
CA GLU A 319 18.58 -15.08 -12.69
C GLU A 319 17.58 -15.54 -13.76
N TRP A 320 16.65 -14.66 -14.16
CA TRP A 320 15.69 -14.99 -15.22
C TRP A 320 16.38 -15.28 -16.55
N VAL A 321 17.36 -14.46 -16.93
CA VAL A 321 18.08 -14.63 -18.20
C VAL A 321 18.89 -15.91 -18.20
N LYS A 322 19.57 -16.27 -17.10
CA LYS A 322 20.27 -17.56 -16.99
C LYS A 322 19.32 -18.75 -17.13
N LYS A 323 18.07 -18.63 -16.67
CA LYS A 323 17.05 -19.67 -16.86
C LYS A 323 16.50 -19.70 -18.29
N MET A 324 16.40 -18.55 -18.95
CA MET A 324 15.94 -18.44 -20.35
C MET A 324 17.00 -18.92 -21.35
N VAL A 325 18.26 -18.56 -21.12
CA VAL A 325 19.40 -18.82 -21.99
C VAL A 325 20.57 -19.28 -21.10
N PRO A 326 20.65 -20.59 -20.79
CA PRO A 326 21.68 -21.14 -19.88
C PRO A 326 23.12 -20.88 -20.33
N ASP A 327 23.34 -20.81 -21.64
CA ASP A 327 24.65 -20.59 -22.26
C ASP A 327 24.97 -19.11 -22.50
N VAL A 328 24.23 -18.18 -21.90
CA VAL A 328 24.48 -16.75 -22.05
C VAL A 328 25.89 -16.40 -21.53
N GLN A 329 26.70 -15.78 -22.38
CA GLN A 329 28.02 -15.30 -21.97
C GLN A 329 27.86 -14.12 -21.01
N GLY A 330 28.66 -14.10 -19.94
CA GLY A 330 28.59 -13.05 -18.93
C GLY A 330 28.76 -11.66 -19.55
N GLY A 331 27.84 -10.74 -19.23
CA GLY A 331 27.80 -9.38 -19.76
C GLY A 331 26.74 -9.13 -20.85
N TYR A 332 26.16 -10.18 -21.45
CA TYR A 332 25.11 -10.06 -22.47
C TYR A 332 23.69 -10.16 -21.92
N GLU A 333 23.52 -10.36 -20.61
CA GLU A 333 22.21 -10.66 -20.02
C GLU A 333 21.23 -9.49 -20.19
N GLY A 334 21.73 -8.25 -20.15
CA GLY A 334 20.91 -7.07 -20.42
C GLY A 334 20.38 -7.02 -21.86
N GLN A 335 21.16 -7.48 -22.83
CA GLN A 335 20.75 -7.54 -24.23
C GLN A 335 19.75 -8.66 -24.47
N GLU A 336 19.99 -9.85 -23.92
CA GLU A 336 19.03 -10.97 -24.00
C GLU A 336 17.69 -10.61 -23.38
N PHE A 337 17.71 -9.89 -22.25
CA PHE A 337 16.49 -9.39 -21.63
C PHE A 337 15.79 -8.34 -22.49
N HIS A 338 16.52 -7.39 -23.10
CA HIS A 338 15.96 -6.42 -24.05
C HIS A 338 15.23 -7.12 -25.19
N ASP A 339 15.88 -8.11 -25.82
CA ASP A 339 15.32 -8.86 -26.93
C ASP A 339 14.09 -9.67 -26.49
N ALA A 340 14.11 -10.23 -25.28
CA ALA A 340 12.95 -10.90 -24.68
C ALA A 340 11.78 -9.94 -24.42
N LEU A 341 12.04 -8.71 -23.95
CA LEU A 341 11.02 -7.67 -23.77
C LEU A 341 10.38 -7.28 -25.11
N LEU A 342 11.18 -7.02 -26.14
CA LEU A 342 10.69 -6.69 -27.47
C LEU A 342 9.82 -7.83 -28.02
N LYS A 343 10.27 -9.08 -27.87
CA LYS A 343 9.47 -10.26 -28.26
C LYS A 343 8.17 -10.36 -27.46
N ALA A 344 8.18 -10.04 -26.17
CA ALA A 344 6.99 -10.09 -25.32
C ALA A 344 5.95 -9.03 -25.74
N PHE A 345 6.36 -7.79 -26.02
CA PHE A 345 5.44 -6.77 -26.54
C PHE A 345 4.78 -7.15 -27.86
N ASN A 346 5.51 -7.85 -28.73
CA ASN A 346 4.98 -8.25 -30.03
C ASN A 346 4.11 -9.52 -29.96
N ASN A 347 4.10 -10.26 -28.86
CA ASN A 347 3.56 -11.63 -28.86
C ASN A 347 2.84 -12.10 -27.59
N ASN A 348 3.09 -11.47 -26.44
CA ASN A 348 2.61 -11.90 -25.12
C ASN A 348 2.27 -10.68 -24.24
N VAL A 349 1.29 -9.91 -24.69
CA VAL A 349 0.73 -8.76 -23.96
C VAL A 349 -0.59 -9.16 -23.32
N GLN A 350 -0.77 -8.74 -22.08
CA GLN A 350 -1.99 -8.91 -21.30
C GLN A 350 -2.47 -7.56 -20.77
N ILE A 351 -3.78 -7.42 -20.61
CA ILE A 351 -4.41 -6.31 -19.91
C ILE A 351 -5.04 -6.87 -18.64
N ILE A 352 -4.75 -6.23 -17.51
CA ILE A 352 -5.32 -6.57 -16.22
C ILE A 352 -6.17 -5.38 -15.76
N LEU A 353 -7.44 -5.64 -15.49
CA LEU A 353 -8.31 -4.69 -14.80
C LEU A 353 -8.48 -5.15 -13.36
N ILE A 354 -8.09 -4.32 -12.39
CA ILE A 354 -8.35 -4.57 -10.98
C ILE A 354 -9.43 -3.58 -10.54
N ILE A 355 -10.54 -4.09 -10.03
CA ILE A 355 -11.73 -3.27 -9.72
C ILE A 355 -12.46 -3.76 -8.47
N ASP A 356 -13.30 -2.91 -7.86
CA ASP A 356 -14.09 -3.26 -6.67
C ASP A 356 -15.35 -4.10 -6.98
N GLU A 357 -15.85 -4.04 -8.22
CA GLU A 357 -17.00 -4.83 -8.68
C GLU A 357 -16.87 -5.12 -10.18
N LEU A 358 -17.02 -6.38 -10.59
CA LEU A 358 -17.09 -6.77 -12.00
C LEU A 358 -17.87 -8.07 -12.13
N THR A 359 -18.98 -8.04 -12.87
CA THR A 359 -19.75 -9.27 -13.13
C THR A 359 -19.08 -10.13 -14.18
N GLN A 360 -19.40 -11.43 -14.19
CA GLN A 360 -18.88 -12.35 -15.22
C GLN A 360 -19.26 -11.90 -16.64
N GLU A 361 -20.48 -11.41 -16.84
CA GLU A 361 -20.94 -10.92 -18.14
C GLU A 361 -20.15 -9.69 -18.60
N GLN A 362 -19.85 -8.75 -17.70
CA GLN A 362 -19.00 -7.58 -18.00
C GLN A 362 -17.58 -8.03 -18.37
N ARG A 363 -17.01 -8.96 -17.59
CA ARG A 363 -15.69 -9.54 -17.84
C ARG A 363 -15.60 -10.21 -19.21
N ASP A 364 -16.59 -11.02 -19.56
CA ASP A 364 -16.65 -11.71 -20.85
C ASP A 364 -16.82 -10.71 -22.01
N THR A 365 -17.63 -9.66 -21.81
CA THR A 365 -17.82 -8.59 -22.79
C THR A 365 -16.51 -7.85 -23.07
N ILE A 366 -15.80 -7.42 -22.01
CA ILE A 366 -14.49 -6.77 -22.13
C ILE A 366 -13.49 -7.71 -22.80
N GLY A 367 -13.41 -8.96 -22.34
CA GLY A 367 -12.50 -9.97 -22.88
C GLY A 367 -12.73 -10.22 -24.36
N ASN A 368 -13.99 -10.36 -24.80
CA ASN A 368 -14.33 -10.55 -26.20
C ASN A 368 -14.01 -9.33 -27.06
N MET A 369 -14.21 -8.11 -26.53
CA MET A 369 -13.80 -6.90 -27.22
C MET A 369 -12.28 -6.82 -27.38
N LEU A 370 -11.51 -7.11 -26.33
CA LEU A 370 -10.05 -7.07 -26.35
C LEU A 370 -9.44 -8.18 -27.22
N LYS A 371 -10.13 -9.32 -27.37
CA LYS A 371 -9.78 -10.36 -28.36
C LYS A 371 -9.87 -9.90 -29.81
N SER A 372 -10.43 -8.74 -30.13
CA SER A 372 -10.34 -8.19 -31.49
C SER A 372 -8.94 -7.68 -31.84
N PHE A 373 -8.10 -7.41 -30.82
CA PHE A 373 -6.75 -6.90 -30.98
C PHE A 373 -5.74 -8.06 -31.04
N LYS A 374 -4.97 -8.10 -32.12
CA LYS A 374 -4.01 -9.18 -32.40
C LYS A 374 -2.57 -8.70 -32.29
N LEU A 375 -1.70 -9.61 -31.90
CA LEU A 375 -0.26 -9.48 -31.84
C LEU A 375 0.39 -10.11 -33.09
N ASP A 376 1.71 -9.98 -33.25
CA ASP A 376 2.43 -10.40 -34.48
C ASP A 376 2.37 -11.90 -34.72
N ASN A 377 2.33 -12.71 -33.66
CA ASN A 377 2.12 -14.15 -33.73
C ASN A 377 0.68 -14.57 -34.06
N GLY A 378 -0.24 -13.62 -34.28
CA GLY A 378 -1.65 -13.87 -34.50
C GLY A 378 -2.45 -14.18 -33.23
N ASN A 379 -1.80 -14.26 -32.07
CA ASN A 379 -2.49 -14.38 -30.78
C ASN A 379 -3.20 -13.07 -30.44
N TYR A 380 -4.19 -13.17 -29.56
CA TYR A 380 -4.95 -12.04 -29.07
C TYR A 380 -4.29 -11.44 -27.84
N ILE A 381 -4.52 -10.14 -27.61
CA ILE A 381 -4.20 -9.52 -26.32
C ILE A 381 -5.11 -10.14 -25.26
N ASN A 382 -4.50 -10.75 -24.24
CA ASN A 382 -5.26 -11.43 -23.19
C ASN A 382 -5.86 -10.42 -22.21
N PHE A 383 -7.02 -10.74 -21.64
CA PHE A 383 -7.69 -9.92 -20.63
C PHE A 383 -7.91 -10.73 -19.35
N VAL A 384 -7.59 -10.13 -18.20
CA VAL A 384 -7.90 -10.68 -16.88
C VAL A 384 -8.52 -9.58 -16.03
N GLY A 385 -9.69 -9.85 -15.46
CA GLY A 385 -10.28 -9.00 -14.43
C GLY A 385 -9.92 -9.53 -13.04
N TYR A 386 -9.75 -8.67 -12.05
CA TYR A 386 -9.76 -9.07 -10.65
C TYR A 386 -10.71 -8.18 -9.89
N VAL A 387 -11.57 -8.79 -9.07
CA VAL A 387 -12.44 -8.06 -8.18
C VAL A 387 -11.81 -8.08 -6.80
N VAL A 388 -11.42 -6.91 -6.28
CA VAL A 388 -10.88 -6.79 -4.92
C VAL A 388 -11.97 -6.23 -4.02
N LYS A 389 -12.21 -6.87 -2.87
CA LYS A 389 -13.17 -6.42 -1.86
C LYS A 389 -12.46 -6.05 -0.57
N LEU A 390 -12.92 -4.95 0.05
CA LEU A 390 -12.54 -4.58 1.39
C LEU A 390 -13.57 -5.16 2.36
N GLN A 391 -13.13 -6.00 3.29
CA GLN A 391 -13.98 -6.63 4.30
C GLN A 391 -13.60 -6.11 5.67
N LYS A 392 -14.58 -5.62 6.41
CA LYS A 392 -14.40 -5.32 7.83
C LYS A 392 -14.74 -6.54 8.64
N VAL A 393 -13.76 -7.01 9.39
CA VAL A 393 -13.85 -8.17 10.28
C VAL A 393 -14.07 -7.65 11.68
N ILE A 394 -15.24 -7.93 12.25
CA ILE A 394 -15.55 -7.55 13.63
C ILE A 394 -15.24 -8.74 14.54
N HIS A 395 -14.27 -8.60 15.42
CA HIS A 395 -13.96 -9.64 16.42
C HIS A 395 -14.90 -9.54 17.62
N LEU A 396 -15.53 -10.65 17.98
CA LEU A 396 -16.27 -10.78 19.23
C LEU A 396 -15.27 -11.12 20.34
N LYS A 397 -14.86 -10.13 21.14
CA LYS A 397 -14.15 -10.40 22.41
C LYS A 397 -15.15 -10.42 23.57
N GLU A 398 -14.93 -11.32 24.52
CA GLU A 398 -15.62 -11.27 25.83
C GLU A 398 -15.41 -9.88 26.44
N GLY A 399 -16.50 -9.15 26.69
CA GLY A 399 -16.46 -7.81 27.31
C GLY A 399 -16.85 -6.61 26.45
N ASN A 400 -17.68 -6.77 25.41
CA ASN A 400 -18.27 -5.66 24.62
C ASN A 400 -17.26 -4.72 23.91
N ILE A 401 -16.02 -5.17 23.69
CA ILE A 401 -15.04 -4.44 22.87
C ILE A 401 -14.92 -5.13 21.52
N SER A 402 -15.57 -4.56 20.50
CA SER A 402 -15.41 -4.97 19.11
C SER A 402 -14.13 -4.35 18.55
N VAL A 403 -13.12 -5.18 18.28
CA VAL A 403 -11.96 -4.77 17.46
C VAL A 403 -12.35 -5.01 16.00
N SER A 404 -12.22 -4.00 15.14
CA SER A 404 -12.46 -4.16 13.71
C SER A 404 -11.14 -4.18 12.96
N ASP A 405 -10.85 -5.29 12.31
CA ASP A 405 -9.76 -5.40 11.35
C ASP A 405 -10.29 -5.23 9.93
N TYR A 406 -9.41 -4.88 9.02
CA TYR A 406 -9.70 -4.80 7.59
C TYR A 406 -8.96 -5.92 6.87
N ALA A 407 -9.68 -6.69 6.06
CA ALA A 407 -9.14 -7.71 5.20
C ALA A 407 -9.42 -7.35 3.74
N LEU A 408 -8.47 -7.65 2.87
CA LEU A 408 -8.65 -7.56 1.42
C LEU A 408 -8.85 -8.97 0.88
N SER A 409 -9.82 -9.14 0.01
CA SER A 409 -10.07 -10.42 -0.67
C SER A 409 -10.19 -10.24 -2.17
N ILE A 410 -9.85 -11.29 -2.92
CA ILE A 410 -9.92 -11.30 -4.38
C ILE A 410 -10.94 -12.33 -4.85
N GLU A 411 -11.76 -11.92 -5.80
CA GLU A 411 -12.60 -12.78 -6.62
C GLU A 411 -12.04 -12.80 -8.05
N LYS A 412 -11.73 -14.01 -8.53
CA LYS A 412 -11.19 -14.25 -9.87
C LYS A 412 -12.28 -14.35 -10.92
#